data_AF-A0A2E7V1A2-F1
#
_entry.id   AF-A0A2E7V1A2-F1
#
_cell.length_a   1.000
_cell.length_b   1.000
_cell.length_c   1.000
_cell.angle_alpha   90.00
_cell.angle_beta   90.00
_cell.angle_gamma   90.00
#
_symmetry.space_group_name_H-M   'P 1'
#
loop_
_entity.id
_entity.type
_entity.pdbx_description
1 polymer ?
#
loop_
_entity_poly.entity_id
_entity_poly.type
_entity_poly.pdbx_seq_one_letter_code
_entity_poly.pdbx_strand_id
1 'polypeptide(L)'
;MCIIIGMIKIEKLFTTFENLLKSHDWTFDFSDDHSVWQKGRDELERLRALGLTLGKHDAERVSNLWNALCPDGFERSTESFEPKKAEPKWRLREGVKPNRRFRFADINKIRRELGDENLETAESRKEAVFRLTWGVEPSEIEREIGFIFHFPSHPELAEIA
;
A
#
# COMPACT_ATOMS: atom_id res chain seq x y z
N MET A 1 -13.97 36.89 -5.18
CA MET A 1 -14.26 36.72 -3.73
C MET A 1 -14.06 35.28 -3.23
N CYS A 2 -14.08 34.24 -4.09
CA CYS A 2 -13.96 32.84 -3.66
C CYS A 2 -12.55 32.38 -3.19
N ILE A 3 -11.47 32.97 -3.72
CA ILE A 3 -10.08 32.55 -3.40
C ILE A 3 -9.71 32.91 -1.96
N ILE A 4 -10.06 34.12 -1.51
CA ILE A 4 -9.76 34.61 -0.14
C ILE A 4 -10.50 33.76 0.93
N ILE A 5 -11.74 33.36 0.64
CA ILE A 5 -12.53 32.51 1.54
C ILE A 5 -11.90 31.12 1.69
N GLY A 6 -11.30 30.58 0.62
CA GLY A 6 -10.56 29.32 0.66
C GLY A 6 -9.32 29.39 1.56
N MET A 7 -8.50 30.43 1.40
CA MET A 7 -7.28 30.63 2.20
C MET A 7 -7.57 30.79 3.70
N ILE A 8 -8.62 31.53 4.07
CA ILE A 8 -9.02 31.71 5.50
C ILE A 8 -9.42 30.37 6.13
N LYS A 9 -10.03 29.45 5.37
CA LYS A 9 -10.38 28.12 5.87
C LYS A 9 -9.13 27.27 6.10
N ILE A 10 -8.15 27.33 5.22
CA ILE A 10 -6.90 26.55 5.33
C ILE A 10 -6.07 27.01 6.53
N GLU A 11 -5.92 28.32 6.76
CA GLU A 11 -5.17 28.81 7.94
C GLU A 11 -5.84 28.40 9.26
N LYS A 12 -7.18 28.41 9.34
CA LYS A 12 -7.90 27.87 10.51
C LYS A 12 -7.63 26.38 10.74
N LEU A 13 -7.49 25.60 9.66
CA LEU A 13 -7.13 24.19 9.76
C LEU A 13 -5.69 24.01 10.25
N PHE A 14 -4.74 24.83 9.80
CA PHE A 14 -3.37 24.85 10.35
C PHE A 14 -3.35 25.17 11.85
N THR A 15 -4.09 26.19 12.29
CA THR A 15 -4.20 26.50 13.73
C THR A 15 -4.82 25.33 14.52
N THR A 16 -5.84 24.69 13.96
CA THR A 16 -6.47 23.51 14.59
C THR A 16 -5.49 22.35 14.70
N PHE A 17 -4.74 22.10 13.63
CA PHE A 17 -3.72 21.04 13.57
C PHE A 17 -2.59 21.29 14.58
N GLU A 18 -2.08 22.51 14.67
CA GLU A 18 -1.07 22.90 15.66
C GLU A 18 -1.55 22.70 17.10
N ASN A 19 -2.79 23.11 17.41
CA ASN A 19 -3.37 22.93 18.74
C ASN A 19 -3.55 21.45 19.10
N LEU A 20 -3.93 20.61 18.13
CA LEU A 20 -4.03 19.16 18.34
C LEU A 20 -2.65 18.54 18.56
N LEU A 21 -1.63 18.92 17.80
CA LEU A 21 -0.27 18.41 18.00
C LEU A 21 0.27 18.73 19.40
N LYS A 22 0.03 19.96 19.89
CA LYS A 22 0.46 20.38 21.23
C LYS A 22 -0.24 19.66 22.38
N SER A 23 -1.47 19.19 22.15
CA SER A 23 -2.29 18.56 23.21
C SER A 23 -2.33 17.04 23.12
N HIS A 24 -1.81 16.45 22.05
CA HIS A 24 -1.82 15.01 21.85
C HIS A 24 -0.87 14.31 22.82
N ASP A 25 -1.38 13.29 23.49
CA ASP A 25 -0.55 12.35 24.24
C ASP A 25 0.11 11.37 23.28
N TRP A 26 1.42 11.51 23.08
CA TRP A 26 2.21 10.64 22.20
C TRP A 26 2.51 9.26 22.80
N THR A 27 2.29 9.10 24.11
CA THR A 27 2.60 7.90 24.88
C THR A 27 1.37 7.04 25.19
N PHE A 28 0.22 7.36 24.57
CA PHE A 28 -1.04 6.63 24.77
C PHE A 28 -0.92 5.12 24.52
N ASP A 29 0.02 4.68 23.67
CA ASP A 29 0.25 3.27 23.33
C ASP A 29 0.84 2.45 24.49
N PHE A 30 1.37 3.13 25.52
CA PHE A 30 1.84 2.53 26.76
C PHE A 30 0.78 2.54 27.86
N SER A 31 -0.43 3.02 27.56
CA SER A 31 -1.52 3.02 28.53
C SER A 31 -2.20 1.65 28.58
N ASP A 32 -2.28 1.06 29.79
CA ASP A 32 -3.06 -0.16 30.04
C ASP A 32 -4.58 0.12 30.10
N ASP A 33 -5.00 1.39 30.19
CA ASP A 33 -6.41 1.77 30.16
C ASP A 33 -6.89 1.87 28.71
N HIS A 34 -7.80 0.97 28.33
CA HIS A 34 -8.36 0.91 26.99
C HIS A 34 -9.01 2.23 26.56
N SER A 35 -9.61 2.99 27.49
CA SER A 35 -10.25 4.27 27.18
C SER A 35 -9.24 5.36 26.81
N VAL A 36 -8.10 5.38 27.48
CA VAL A 36 -6.99 6.30 27.19
C VAL A 36 -6.33 5.92 25.87
N TRP A 37 -6.06 4.63 25.68
CA TRP A 37 -5.49 4.12 24.43
C TRP A 37 -6.38 4.44 23.22
N GLN A 38 -7.70 4.19 23.34
CA GLN A 38 -8.66 4.47 22.27
C GLN A 38 -8.70 5.97 21.94
N LYS A 39 -8.75 6.83 22.97
CA LYS A 39 -8.75 8.28 22.76
C LYS A 39 -7.49 8.75 22.04
N GLY A 40 -6.31 8.30 22.48
CA GLY A 40 -5.05 8.65 21.82
C GLY A 40 -5.00 8.17 20.37
N ARG A 41 -5.46 6.95 20.10
CA ARG A 41 -5.56 6.41 18.74
C ARG A 41 -6.45 7.27 17.84
N ASP A 42 -7.64 7.65 18.33
CA ASP A 42 -8.60 8.46 17.58
C ASP A 42 -8.07 9.87 17.30
N GLU A 43 -7.39 10.48 18.28
CA GLU A 43 -6.72 11.78 18.13
C GLU A 43 -5.58 11.72 17.10
N LEU A 44 -4.77 10.66 17.14
CA LEU A 44 -3.69 10.44 16.17
C LEU A 44 -4.24 10.23 14.76
N GLU A 45 -5.33 9.49 14.61
CA GLU A 45 -6.01 9.31 13.32
C GLU A 45 -6.53 10.65 12.78
N ARG A 46 -7.14 11.47 13.64
CA ARG A 46 -7.59 12.82 13.29
C ARG A 46 -6.44 13.73 12.87
N LEU A 47 -5.32 13.70 13.60
CA LEU A 47 -4.09 14.41 13.25
C LEU A 47 -3.59 14.02 11.86
N ARG A 48 -3.51 12.71 11.58
CA ARG A 48 -3.09 12.20 10.26
C ARG A 48 -4.04 12.65 9.14
N ALA A 49 -5.35 12.61 9.36
CA ALA A 49 -6.34 13.05 8.38
C ALA A 49 -6.23 14.56 8.08
N LEU A 50 -6.04 15.39 9.12
CA LEU A 50 -5.80 16.82 8.96
C LEU A 50 -4.47 17.10 8.25
N GLY A 51 -3.41 16.39 8.63
CA GLY A 51 -2.09 16.49 8.01
C GLY A 51 -2.14 16.18 6.52
N LEU A 52 -2.83 15.13 6.09
CA LEU A 52 -3.04 14.81 4.67
C LEU A 52 -3.89 15.87 3.94
N THR A 53 -4.88 16.45 4.61
CA THR A 53 -5.72 17.50 4.03
C THR A 53 -4.91 18.77 3.78
N LEU A 54 -4.10 19.17 4.76
CA LEU A 54 -3.22 20.32 4.69
C LEU A 54 -2.04 20.08 3.73
N GLY A 55 -1.51 18.85 3.68
CA GLY A 55 -0.39 18.48 2.82
C GLY A 55 -0.69 18.54 1.33
N LYS A 56 -1.98 18.46 0.93
CA LYS A 56 -2.41 18.79 -0.45
C LYS A 56 -2.13 20.25 -0.84
N HIS A 57 -1.97 21.13 0.15
CA HIS A 57 -1.69 22.55 -0.06
C HIS A 57 -0.23 22.88 0.24
N ASP A 58 0.31 22.38 1.35
CA ASP A 58 1.69 22.66 1.79
C ASP A 58 2.19 21.53 2.71
N ALA A 59 2.75 20.48 2.11
CA ALA A 59 3.26 19.33 2.84
C ALA A 59 4.51 19.65 3.69
N GLU A 60 5.34 20.60 3.24
CA GLU A 60 6.56 20.99 3.93
C GLU A 60 6.23 21.69 5.25
N ARG A 61 5.30 22.66 5.24
CA ARG A 61 4.84 23.32 6.47
C ARG A 61 4.21 22.34 7.46
N VAL A 62 3.45 21.36 6.97
CA VAL A 62 2.85 20.31 7.82
C VAL A 62 3.92 19.44 8.47
N SER A 63 4.90 18.97 7.70
CA SER A 63 6.01 18.15 8.22
C SER A 63 6.85 18.92 9.24
N ASN A 64 7.16 20.20 8.95
CA ASN A 64 7.88 21.07 9.87
C ASN A 64 7.11 21.28 11.19
N LEU A 65 5.81 21.54 11.13
CA LEU A 65 4.98 21.68 12.34
C LEU A 65 4.87 20.37 13.14
N TRP A 66 4.73 19.24 12.45
CA TRP A 66 4.69 17.93 13.09
C TRP A 66 6.00 17.67 13.84
N ASN A 67 7.14 17.77 13.14
CA ASN A 67 8.45 17.45 13.70
C ASN A 67 8.90 18.45 14.77
N ALA A 68 8.42 19.70 14.74
CA ALA A 68 8.72 20.68 15.78
C ALA A 68 7.95 20.46 17.09
N LEU A 69 6.81 19.75 17.04
CA LEU A 69 5.91 19.57 18.19
C LEU A 69 5.82 18.12 18.67
N CYS A 70 6.22 17.14 17.85
CA CYS A 70 6.28 15.75 18.26
C CYS A 70 7.54 15.48 19.11
N PRO A 71 7.51 14.51 20.03
CA PRO A 71 8.70 14.02 20.70
C PRO A 71 9.67 13.32 19.72
N ASP A 72 10.92 13.20 20.15
CA ASP A 72 11.96 12.45 19.43
C ASP A 72 11.49 11.02 19.13
N GLY A 73 11.74 10.56 17.90
CA GLY A 73 11.34 9.23 17.41
C GLY A 73 9.94 9.15 16.79
N PHE A 74 9.16 10.24 16.83
CA PHE A 74 7.84 10.34 16.17
C PHE A 74 7.86 11.19 14.89
N GLU A 75 9.05 11.53 14.40
CA GLU A 75 9.24 12.39 13.23
C GLU A 75 8.66 11.74 11.96
N ARG A 76 8.24 12.59 11.02
CA ARG A 76 7.72 12.19 9.72
C ARG A 76 8.36 13.00 8.60
N SER A 77 8.61 12.30 7.49
CA SER A 77 9.04 12.93 6.24
C SER A 77 7.89 13.71 5.58
N THR A 78 8.24 14.66 4.72
CA THR A 78 7.30 15.42 3.89
C THR A 78 6.38 14.50 3.06
N GLU A 79 6.96 13.44 2.49
CA GLU A 79 6.25 12.42 1.70
C GLU A 79 5.09 11.77 2.45
N SER A 80 5.14 11.73 3.78
CA SER A 80 4.08 11.17 4.62
C SER A 80 2.78 11.98 4.58
N PHE A 81 2.86 13.27 4.23
CA PHE A 81 1.74 14.20 4.15
C PHE A 81 1.32 14.52 2.72
N GLU A 82 2.10 14.10 1.73
CA GLU A 82 1.72 14.21 0.33
C GLU A 82 0.54 13.29 0.01
N PRO A 83 -0.37 13.71 -0.91
CA PRO A 83 -1.42 12.82 -1.37
C PRO A 83 -0.78 11.59 -2.02
N LYS A 84 -1.12 10.39 -1.51
CA LYS A 84 -0.69 9.14 -2.13
C LYS A 84 -1.04 9.16 -3.62
N LYS A 85 -0.05 8.90 -4.47
CA LYS A 85 -0.28 8.69 -5.90
C LYS A 85 -1.33 7.59 -6.03
N ALA A 86 -2.38 7.85 -6.82
CA ALA A 86 -3.39 6.84 -7.08
C ALA A 86 -2.70 5.66 -7.76
N GLU A 87 -2.66 4.51 -7.08
CA GLU A 87 -2.16 3.29 -7.68
C GLU A 87 -3.06 2.94 -8.88
N PRO A 88 -2.47 2.59 -10.04
CA PRO A 88 -3.26 2.17 -11.17
C PRO A 88 -4.09 0.96 -10.76
N LYS A 89 -5.41 1.04 -10.99
CA LYS A 89 -6.28 -0.12 -10.79
C LYS A 89 -6.03 -1.07 -11.93
N TRP A 90 -5.48 -2.24 -11.66
CA TRP A 90 -5.27 -3.25 -12.68
C TRP A 90 -6.51 -4.13 -12.83
N ARG A 91 -6.78 -4.56 -14.06
CA ARG A 91 -7.76 -5.60 -14.36
C ARG A 91 -7.20 -6.57 -15.38
N LEU A 92 -7.77 -7.77 -15.40
CA LEU A 92 -7.57 -8.69 -16.53
C LEU A 92 -8.30 -8.15 -17.76
N ARG A 93 -7.71 -8.37 -18.93
CA ARG A 93 -8.36 -8.05 -20.21
C ARG A 93 -9.64 -8.86 -20.40
N GLU A 94 -10.54 -8.34 -21.22
CA GLU A 94 -11.78 -9.04 -21.53
C GLU A 94 -11.50 -10.41 -22.15
N GLY A 95 -12.22 -11.44 -21.67
CA GLY A 95 -12.02 -12.83 -22.10
C GLY A 95 -10.89 -13.58 -21.40
N VAL A 96 -9.94 -12.90 -20.75
CA VAL A 96 -8.88 -13.55 -19.97
C VAL A 96 -9.45 -14.06 -18.66
N LYS A 97 -9.30 -15.37 -18.42
CA LYS A 97 -9.72 -16.02 -17.17
C LYS A 97 -8.66 -16.99 -16.69
N PRO A 98 -8.27 -16.96 -15.41
CA PRO A 98 -7.31 -17.91 -14.87
C PRO A 98 -7.90 -19.32 -14.93
N ASN A 99 -7.14 -20.26 -15.50
CA ASN A 99 -7.51 -21.65 -15.50
C ASN A 99 -7.23 -22.28 -14.12
N ARG A 100 -8.29 -22.55 -13.37
CA ARG A 100 -8.19 -23.20 -12.05
C ARG A 100 -8.40 -24.71 -12.08
N ARG A 101 -8.61 -25.28 -13.27
CA ARG A 101 -8.96 -26.70 -13.45
C ARG A 101 -7.94 -27.35 -14.35
N PHE A 102 -6.84 -27.78 -13.75
CA PHE A 102 -5.80 -28.59 -14.40
C PHE A 102 -5.63 -29.90 -13.64
N ARG A 103 -5.20 -30.95 -14.34
CA ARG A 103 -4.98 -32.25 -13.71
C ARG A 103 -3.58 -32.29 -13.10
N PHE A 104 -3.42 -33.11 -12.07
CA PHE A 104 -2.10 -33.32 -11.45
C PHE A 104 -1.05 -33.84 -12.45
N ALA A 105 -1.47 -34.63 -13.44
CA ALA A 105 -0.61 -35.10 -14.52
C ALA A 105 -0.03 -33.95 -15.36
N ASP A 106 -0.83 -32.90 -15.61
CA ASP A 106 -0.41 -31.74 -16.41
C ASP A 106 0.64 -30.91 -15.62
N ILE A 107 0.50 -30.82 -14.29
CA ILE A 107 1.51 -30.20 -13.41
C ILE A 107 2.84 -30.97 -13.49
N ASN A 108 2.80 -32.30 -13.31
CA ASN A 108 4.02 -33.12 -13.32
C ASN A 108 4.72 -33.12 -14.69
N LYS A 109 3.96 -32.98 -15.77
CA LYS A 109 4.53 -32.82 -17.11
C LYS A 109 5.42 -31.58 -17.17
N ILE A 110 4.89 -30.42 -16.77
CA ILE A 110 5.66 -29.17 -16.78
C ILE A 110 6.85 -29.24 -15.81
N ARG A 111 6.67 -29.83 -14.63
CA ARG A 111 7.79 -30.00 -13.67
C ARG A 111 8.98 -30.76 -14.26
N ARG A 112 8.71 -31.81 -15.04
CA ARG A 112 9.77 -32.54 -15.76
C ARG A 112 10.38 -31.71 -16.89
N GLU A 113 9.60 -30.91 -17.60
CA GLU A 113 10.11 -29.96 -18.60
C GLU A 113 11.04 -28.91 -17.97
N LEU A 114 10.80 -28.54 -16.71
CA LEU A 114 11.65 -27.67 -15.90
C LEU A 114 12.92 -28.37 -15.36
N GLY A 115 13.08 -29.68 -15.58
CA GLY A 115 14.22 -30.47 -15.09
C GLY A 115 14.04 -31.07 -13.69
N ASP A 116 12.86 -30.96 -13.07
CA ASP A 116 12.54 -31.63 -11.79
C ASP A 116 12.03 -33.05 -12.06
N GLU A 117 12.94 -33.94 -12.50
CA GLU A 117 12.62 -35.33 -12.86
C GLU A 117 12.03 -36.12 -11.69
N ASN A 118 12.55 -35.88 -10.49
CA ASN A 118 12.14 -36.57 -9.25
C ASN A 118 10.91 -35.94 -8.59
N LEU A 119 10.41 -34.81 -9.10
CA LEU A 119 9.23 -34.11 -8.59
C LEU A 119 9.38 -33.68 -7.12
N GLU A 120 10.57 -33.27 -6.70
CA GLU A 120 10.90 -32.93 -5.31
C GLU A 120 10.81 -31.42 -5.03
N THR A 121 11.07 -30.57 -6.02
CA THR A 121 11.23 -29.13 -5.79
C THR A 121 9.88 -28.41 -5.70
N ALA A 122 9.71 -27.61 -4.64
CA ALA A 122 8.49 -26.81 -4.46
C ALA A 122 8.37 -25.68 -5.50
N GLU A 123 9.50 -25.12 -5.96
CA GLU A 123 9.54 -24.04 -6.96
C GLU A 123 9.05 -24.52 -8.32
N SER A 124 9.53 -25.68 -8.81
CA SER A 124 9.07 -26.27 -10.08
C SER A 124 7.55 -26.49 -10.07
N ARG A 125 6.98 -26.88 -8.91
CA ARG A 125 5.54 -27.05 -8.74
C ARG A 125 4.81 -25.72 -8.83
N LYS A 126 5.29 -24.69 -8.13
CA LYS A 126 4.69 -23.35 -8.16
C LYS A 126 4.73 -22.76 -9.57
N GLU A 127 5.85 -22.90 -10.27
CA GLU A 127 6.00 -22.48 -11.65
C GLU A 127 5.05 -23.22 -12.58
N ALA A 128 4.96 -24.55 -12.47
CA ALA A 128 4.03 -25.34 -13.26
C ALA A 128 2.57 -24.91 -13.04
N VAL A 129 2.17 -24.65 -11.78
CA VAL A 129 0.84 -24.14 -11.46
C VAL A 129 0.62 -22.75 -12.07
N PHE A 130 1.61 -21.87 -12.01
CA PHE A 130 1.53 -20.54 -12.61
C PHE A 130 1.30 -20.61 -14.12
N ARG A 131 2.14 -21.38 -14.84
CA ARG A 131 2.03 -21.57 -16.28
C ARG A 131 0.69 -22.18 -16.69
N LEU A 132 0.17 -23.15 -15.93
CA LEU A 132 -1.15 -23.73 -16.19
C LEU A 132 -2.29 -22.77 -15.91
N THR A 133 -2.14 -21.90 -14.92
CA THR A 133 -3.19 -20.95 -14.51
C THR A 133 -3.33 -19.83 -15.52
N TRP A 134 -2.22 -19.28 -16.00
CA TRP A 134 -2.22 -18.08 -16.83
C TRP A 134 -1.90 -18.34 -18.30
N GLY A 135 -1.37 -19.52 -18.64
CA GLY A 135 -0.98 -19.85 -20.01
C GLY A 135 0.26 -19.09 -20.48
N VAL A 136 1.04 -18.52 -19.55
CA VAL A 136 2.23 -17.71 -19.83
C VAL A 136 3.40 -18.14 -18.95
N GLU A 137 4.59 -17.82 -19.41
CA GLU A 137 5.84 -18.02 -18.68
C GLU A 137 6.01 -16.96 -17.58
N PRO A 138 6.44 -17.32 -16.37
CA PRO A 138 6.67 -16.33 -15.31
C PRO A 138 7.84 -15.43 -15.67
N SER A 139 7.65 -14.13 -15.45
CA SER A 139 8.69 -13.10 -15.50
C SER A 139 9.73 -13.25 -14.37
N GLU A 140 10.84 -12.52 -14.47
CA GLU A 140 11.90 -12.50 -13.45
C GLU A 140 11.35 -12.09 -12.07
N ILE A 141 10.51 -11.05 -12.04
CA ILE A 141 9.85 -10.56 -10.82
C ILE A 141 9.03 -11.68 -10.17
N GLU A 142 8.31 -12.45 -10.99
CA GLU A 142 7.43 -13.52 -10.48
C GLU A 142 8.23 -14.68 -9.92
N ARG A 143 9.42 -14.97 -10.47
CA ARG A 143 10.33 -15.96 -9.89
C ARG A 143 10.84 -15.52 -8.52
N GLU A 144 11.10 -14.22 -8.33
CA GLU A 144 11.56 -13.67 -7.06
C GLU A 144 10.45 -13.64 -5.99
N ILE A 145 9.22 -13.24 -6.35
CA ILE A 145 8.09 -13.11 -5.40
C ILE A 145 7.34 -14.44 -5.16
N GLY A 146 7.80 -15.55 -5.73
CA GLY A 146 7.27 -16.89 -5.47
C GLY A 146 6.08 -17.31 -6.35
N PHE A 147 6.08 -16.90 -7.62
CA PHE A 147 5.10 -17.22 -8.67
C PHE A 147 3.69 -16.69 -8.40
N ILE A 148 3.62 -15.46 -7.87
CA ILE A 148 2.39 -14.69 -7.72
C ILE A 148 2.22 -13.81 -8.96
N PHE A 149 1.02 -13.79 -9.56
CA PHE A 149 0.76 -13.01 -10.77
C PHE A 149 1.02 -11.52 -10.57
N HIS A 150 1.96 -10.99 -11.36
CA HIS A 150 2.33 -9.59 -11.37
C HIS A 150 1.75 -8.92 -12.62
N PHE A 151 0.64 -8.19 -12.46
CA PHE A 151 -0.09 -7.55 -13.57
C PHE A 151 0.80 -6.77 -14.56
N PRO A 152 1.75 -5.93 -14.11
CA PRO A 152 2.61 -5.17 -15.03
C PRO A 152 3.53 -6.05 -15.90
N SER A 153 3.88 -7.27 -15.45
CA SER A 153 4.73 -8.19 -16.21
C SER A 153 4.03 -8.79 -17.42
N HIS A 154 2.69 -8.77 -17.45
CA HIS A 154 1.87 -9.46 -18.44
C HIS A 154 0.87 -8.51 -19.13
N PRO A 155 1.33 -7.55 -19.94
CA PRO A 155 0.46 -6.60 -20.66
C PRO A 155 -0.48 -7.29 -21.67
N GLU A 156 -0.20 -8.54 -22.04
CA GLU A 156 -1.05 -9.41 -22.86
C GLU A 156 -2.25 -9.99 -22.08
N LEU A 157 -2.15 -10.10 -20.75
CA LEU A 157 -3.22 -10.62 -19.89
C LEU A 157 -3.94 -9.53 -19.09
N ALA A 158 -3.23 -8.43 -18.79
CA ALA A 158 -3.68 -7.38 -17.89
C ALA A 158 -3.60 -5.99 -18.53
N GLU A 159 -4.47 -5.10 -18.08
CA GLU A 159 -4.48 -3.69 -18.45
C GLU A 159 -4.87 -2.80 -17.26
N ILE A 160 -4.55 -1.51 -17.36
CA ILE A 160 -4.99 -0.50 -16.40
C ILE A 160 -6.47 -0.20 -16.66
N ALA A 161 -7.27 -0.26 -15.60
CA ALA A 161 -8.73 -0.20 -15.61
C ALA A 161 -9.28 1.22 -15.69
#